data_AF-A0A8S3VYJ9-F1
#
_entry.id   AF-A0A8S3VYJ9-F1
#
_cell.length_a   1.000
_cell.length_b   1.000
_cell.length_c   1.000
_cell.angle_alpha   90.00
_cell.angle_beta   90.00
_cell.angle_gamma   90.00
#
_symmetry.space_group_name_H-M   'P 1'
#
loop_
_entity.id
_entity.type
_entity.pdbx_description
1 polymer ?
#
loop_
_entity_poly.entity_id
_entity_poly.type
_entity_poly.pdbx_seq_one_letter_code
_entity_poly.pdbx_strand_id
1 'polypeptide(L)'
;MGDRRLKIREIAEIIGISYKGTQNIIVNELGFHKVSARWVPRLLSVEQKRTRLTISRDCLELFKADADDFLNRFVTMDKTWVHYCTPETKQQSKQWRRPGSPPPKKG
;
A
#
# COMPACT_ATOMS: atom_id res chain seq x y z
N MET A 1 -2.40 15.84 -15.57
CA MET A 1 -2.85 15.06 -14.39
C MET A 1 -2.40 15.83 -13.15
N GLY A 2 -3.34 16.31 -12.33
CA GLY A 2 -3.01 17.05 -11.10
C GLY A 2 -2.49 16.13 -9.99
N ASP A 3 -1.84 16.71 -8.99
CA ASP A 3 -1.36 15.97 -7.82
C ASP A 3 -2.53 15.43 -6.99
N ARG A 4 -2.61 14.11 -6.85
CA ARG A 4 -3.64 13.41 -6.06
C ARG A 4 -3.29 13.35 -4.56
N ARG A 5 -2.16 13.90 -4.15
CA ARG A 5 -1.65 13.86 -2.76
C ARG A 5 -1.83 15.18 -2.01
N LEU A 6 -2.53 16.14 -2.61
CA LEU A 6 -2.85 17.41 -1.98
C LEU A 6 -3.54 17.21 -0.63
N LYS A 7 -3.09 17.96 0.36
CA LYS A 7 -3.69 18.01 1.69
C LYS A 7 -4.90 18.94 1.65
N ILE A 8 -5.87 18.66 2.52
CA ILE A 8 -7.06 19.52 2.69
C ILE A 8 -6.65 20.99 2.98
N ARG A 9 -5.54 21.21 3.69
CA ARG A 9 -5.01 22.58 3.94
C ARG A 9 -4.56 23.28 2.66
N GLU A 10 -3.79 22.60 1.81
CA GLU A 10 -3.31 23.15 0.55
C GLU A 10 -4.49 23.50 -0.37
N ILE A 11 -5.51 22.65 -0.41
CA ILE A 11 -6.74 22.90 -1.18
C ILE A 11 -7.51 24.10 -0.59
N ALA A 12 -7.61 24.20 0.74
CA ALA A 12 -8.27 25.31 1.41
C ALA A 12 -7.58 26.65 1.10
N GLU A 13 -6.25 26.67 1.12
CA GLU A 13 -5.42 27.84 0.78
C GLU A 13 -5.59 28.25 -0.69
N ILE A 14 -5.61 27.30 -1.63
CA ILE A 14 -5.80 27.57 -3.06
C ILE A 14 -7.19 28.16 -3.35
N ILE A 15 -8.23 27.63 -2.71
CA ILE A 15 -9.62 28.02 -2.98
C ILE A 15 -10.04 29.23 -2.12
N GLY A 16 -9.27 29.57 -1.07
CA GLY A 16 -9.57 30.69 -0.18
C GLY A 16 -10.74 30.42 0.76
N ILE A 17 -10.97 29.16 1.15
CA ILE A 17 -12.05 28.76 2.07
C ILE A 17 -11.49 28.13 3.35
N SER A 18 -12.35 27.99 4.36
CA SER A 18 -11.93 27.36 5.62
C SER A 18 -11.62 25.88 5.45
N TYR A 19 -10.64 25.36 6.20
CA TYR A 19 -10.28 23.94 6.22
C TYR A 19 -11.49 23.02 6.41
N LYS A 20 -12.41 23.39 7.31
CA LYS A 20 -13.60 22.59 7.60
C LYS A 20 -14.58 22.58 6.44
N GLY A 21 -14.76 23.72 5.76
CA GLY A 21 -15.56 23.82 4.54
C GLY A 21 -14.98 22.94 3.43
N THR A 22 -13.67 23.03 3.20
CA THR A 22 -12.96 22.16 2.24
C THR A 22 -13.14 20.68 2.58
N GLN A 23 -12.99 20.30 3.85
CA GLN A 23 -13.19 18.93 4.28
C GLN A 23 -14.63 18.45 4.02
N ASN A 24 -15.64 19.27 4.31
CA ASN A 24 -17.04 18.92 4.11
C ASN A 24 -17.34 18.68 2.63
N ILE A 25 -16.89 19.59 1.76
CA ILE A 25 -17.09 19.48 0.32
C ILE A 25 -16.40 18.21 -0.23
N ILE A 26 -15.13 17.98 0.13
CA ILE A 26 -14.38 16.82 -0.35
C ILE A 26 -15.04 15.51 0.08
N VAL A 27 -15.42 15.39 1.36
CA VAL A 27 -15.89 14.11 1.91
C VAL A 27 -17.37 13.88 1.66
N ASN A 28 -18.21 14.88 1.90
CA ASN A 28 -19.67 14.70 1.91
C ASN A 28 -20.31 15.05 0.57
N GLU A 29 -19.94 16.17 -0.05
CA GLU A 29 -20.54 16.61 -1.32
C GLU A 29 -19.95 15.84 -2.51
N LEU A 30 -18.63 15.63 -2.50
CA LEU A 30 -17.91 14.98 -3.60
C LEU A 30 -17.64 13.49 -3.35
N GLY A 31 -17.87 12.99 -2.13
CA GLY A 31 -17.72 11.56 -1.80
C GLY A 31 -16.29 11.03 -1.80
N PHE A 32 -15.26 11.88 -1.71
CA PHE A 32 -13.87 11.44 -1.66
C PHE A 32 -13.51 10.87 -0.30
N HIS A 33 -12.75 9.77 -0.32
CA HIS A 33 -12.19 9.14 0.86
C HIS A 33 -10.67 9.08 0.75
N LYS A 34 -9.99 9.24 1.89
CA LYS A 34 -8.53 9.21 1.93
C LYS A 34 -8.05 7.77 2.10
N VAL A 35 -7.32 7.27 1.10
CA VAL A 35 -6.71 5.94 1.12
C VAL A 35 -5.19 6.04 1.18
N SER A 36 -4.56 5.05 1.79
CA SER A 36 -3.11 4.88 1.75
C SER A 36 -2.68 4.23 0.44
N ALA A 37 -1.55 4.67 -0.11
CA ALA A 37 -0.94 4.00 -1.25
C ALA A 37 -0.52 2.57 -0.85
N ARG A 38 -0.67 1.62 -1.78
CA ARG A 38 -0.14 0.26 -1.61
C ARG A 38 1.36 0.25 -1.96
N TRP A 39 2.16 -0.44 -1.15
CA TRP A 39 3.55 -0.72 -1.49
C TRP A 39 3.62 -1.67 -2.68
N VAL A 40 4.43 -1.32 -3.68
CA VAL A 40 4.69 -2.15 -4.86
C VAL A 40 6.17 -2.53 -4.82
N PRO A 41 6.53 -3.84 -4.78
CA PRO A 41 7.92 -4.27 -4.60
C PRO A 41 8.89 -3.72 -5.66
N ARG A 42 8.42 -3.55 -6.90
CA ARG A 42 9.24 -3.06 -8.00
C ARG A 42 8.39 -2.34 -9.05
N LEU A 43 8.93 -1.26 -9.59
CA LEU A 43 8.38 -0.64 -10.81
C LEU A 43 8.87 -1.44 -12.02
N LEU A 44 7.95 -2.08 -12.72
CA LEU A 44 8.27 -2.90 -13.89
C LEU A 44 8.36 -2.06 -15.17
N SER A 45 9.32 -2.38 -16.02
CA SER A 45 9.40 -1.86 -17.39
C SER A 45 8.23 -2.37 -18.24
N VAL A 46 7.97 -1.72 -19.37
CA VAL A 46 6.94 -2.15 -20.33
C VAL A 46 7.20 -3.59 -20.78
N GLU A 47 8.46 -3.92 -21.07
CA GLU A 47 8.86 -5.25 -21.51
C GLU A 47 8.60 -6.30 -20.43
N GLN A 48 9.00 -6.03 -19.18
CA GLN A 48 8.73 -6.95 -18.05
C GLN A 48 7.24 -7.19 -17.83
N LYS A 49 6.39 -6.18 -18.06
CA LYS A 49 4.93 -6.34 -17.98
C LYS A 49 4.40 -7.23 -19.10
N ARG A 50 4.92 -7.09 -20.31
CA ARG A 50 4.56 -7.94 -21.45
C ARG A 50 4.96 -9.39 -21.21
N THR A 51 6.22 -9.63 -20.82
CA THR A 51 6.69 -10.98 -20.48
C THR A 51 5.82 -11.64 -19.41
N ARG A 52 5.49 -10.90 -18.33
CA ARG A 52 4.58 -11.42 -17.28
C ARG A 52 3.20 -11.75 -17.82
N LEU A 53 2.62 -10.89 -18.65
CA LEU A 53 1.29 -11.13 -19.23
C LEU A 53 1.29 -12.38 -20.11
N THR A 54 2.31 -12.56 -20.95
CA THR A 54 2.45 -13.74 -21.81
C THR A 54 2.55 -15.01 -20.97
N ILE A 55 3.50 -15.08 -20.02
CA ILE A 55 3.68 -16.26 -19.17
C ILE A 55 2.40 -16.57 -18.38
N SER A 56 1.73 -15.56 -17.83
CA SER A 56 0.47 -15.76 -17.09
C SER A 56 -0.65 -16.30 -17.98
N ARG A 57 -0.73 -15.92 -19.25
CA ARG A 57 -1.71 -16.48 -20.20
C ARG A 57 -1.39 -17.93 -20.52
N ASP A 58 -0.12 -18.24 -20.81
CA ASP A 58 0.31 -19.61 -21.12
C ASP A 58 0.05 -20.54 -19.93
N CYS A 59 0.40 -20.12 -18.71
CA CYS A 59 0.07 -20.86 -17.48
C CYS A 59 -1.43 -21.05 -17.29
N LEU A 60 -2.25 -20.03 -17.60
CA LEU A 60 -3.70 -20.13 -17.46
C LEU A 60 -4.31 -21.13 -18.45
N GLU A 61 -3.84 -21.15 -19.69
CA GLU A 61 -4.33 -22.11 -20.69
C GLU A 61 -3.94 -23.55 -20.34
N LEU A 62 -2.72 -23.77 -19.87
CA LEU A 62 -2.31 -25.08 -19.34
C LEU A 62 -3.15 -25.51 -18.15
N PHE A 63 -3.39 -24.60 -17.19
CA PHE A 63 -4.24 -24.87 -16.04
C PHE A 63 -5.68 -25.22 -16.42
N LYS A 64 -6.24 -24.56 -17.44
CA LYS A 64 -7.60 -24.87 -17.93
C LYS A 64 -7.68 -26.21 -18.67
N ALA A 65 -6.61 -26.61 -19.34
CA ALA A 65 -6.57 -27.86 -20.09
C ALA A 65 -6.59 -29.07 -19.14
N ASP A 66 -5.76 -29.04 -18.10
CA ASP A 66 -5.76 -30.04 -17.03
C ASP A 66 -5.16 -29.43 -15.76
N ALA A 67 -6.04 -29.04 -14.83
CA ALA A 67 -5.63 -28.38 -13.60
C ALA A 67 -4.85 -29.32 -12.67
N ASP A 68 -5.26 -30.59 -12.60
CA ASP A 68 -4.69 -31.56 -11.68
C ASP A 68 -3.27 -31.94 -12.12
N ASP A 69 -3.07 -32.29 -13.39
CA ASP A 69 -1.74 -32.56 -13.94
C ASP A 69 -0.83 -31.33 -13.88
N PHE A 70 -1.35 -30.14 -14.24
CA PHE A 70 -0.59 -28.90 -14.18
C PHE A 70 -0.07 -28.64 -12.76
N LEU A 71 -0.94 -28.67 -11.74
CA LEU A 71 -0.56 -28.41 -10.35
C LEU A 71 0.37 -29.49 -9.78
N ASN A 72 0.14 -30.76 -10.11
CA ASN A 72 0.96 -31.88 -9.60
C ASN A 72 2.42 -31.81 -10.08
N ARG A 73 2.71 -31.11 -11.18
CA ARG A 73 4.07 -30.91 -11.70
C ARG A 73 4.82 -29.75 -11.03
N PHE A 74 4.15 -28.87 -10.30
CA PHE A 74 4.81 -27.73 -9.68
C PHE A 74 5.48 -28.10 -8.36
N VAL A 75 6.80 -27.94 -8.33
CA VAL A 75 7.58 -27.81 -7.09
C VAL A 75 8.18 -26.40 -7.07
N THR A 76 7.91 -25.64 -6.01
CA THR A 76 8.43 -24.27 -5.85
C THR A 76 9.20 -24.13 -4.54
N MET A 77 10.09 -23.16 -4.49
CA MET A 77 10.93 -22.86 -3.33
C MET A 77 11.22 -21.36 -3.33
N ASP A 78 11.18 -20.75 -2.14
CA ASP A 78 11.62 -19.38 -1.92
C ASP A 78 12.40 -19.28 -0.60
N LYS A 79 13.24 -18.26 -0.46
CA LYS A 79 14.01 -18.00 0.76
C LYS A 79 13.49 -16.73 1.41
N THR A 80 12.91 -16.89 2.59
CA THR A 80 12.53 -15.75 3.43
C THR A 80 13.56 -15.57 4.54
N TRP A 81 14.00 -14.34 4.76
CA TRP A 81 14.84 -14.00 5.91
C TRP A 81 14.00 -14.05 7.19
N VAL A 82 14.47 -14.80 8.18
CA VAL A 82 13.85 -14.84 9.52
C VAL A 82 14.67 -13.97 10.46
N HIS A 83 14.04 -12.92 10.98
CA HIS A 83 14.68 -12.03 11.94
C HIS A 83 14.62 -12.63 13.35
N TYR A 84 15.77 -12.68 14.05
CA TYR A 84 15.85 -13.16 15.43
C TYR A 84 15.06 -12.29 16.43
N CYS A 85 14.98 -10.99 16.17
CA CYS A 85 14.18 -10.06 16.96
C CYS A 85 13.38 -9.16 16.02
N THR A 86 12.07 -9.08 16.24
CA THR A 86 11.20 -8.09 15.57
C THR A 86 10.86 -7.03 16.60
N PRO A 87 11.48 -5.84 16.55
CA PRO A 87 11.13 -4.77 17.47
C PRO A 87 9.67 -4.36 17.24
N GLU A 88 8.99 -3.92 18.29
CA GLU A 88 7.62 -3.45 18.19
C GLU A 88 7.48 -2.42 17.05
N THR A 89 6.31 -2.31 16.44
CA THR A 89 6.03 -1.19 15.53
C THR A 89 5.88 0.12 16.32
N LYS A 90 5.89 1.27 15.64
CA LYS A 90 5.62 2.58 16.25
C LYS A 90 4.25 2.65 16.95
N GLN A 91 3.26 1.90 16.44
CA GLN A 91 1.92 1.84 17.03
C GLN A 91 1.89 0.96 18.28
N GLN A 92 2.58 -0.19 18.25
CA GLN A 92 2.68 -1.10 19.39
C GLN A 92 3.45 -0.46 20.56
N SER A 93 4.53 0.28 20.28
CA SER A 93 5.31 0.94 21.33
C SER A 93 4.70 2.26 21.84
N LYS A 94 3.39 2.46 21.67
CA LYS A 94 2.69 3.63 22.23
C LYS A 94 2.45 3.40 23.72
N GLN A 95 2.90 4.35 24.53
CA GLN A 95 2.72 4.32 25.99
C GLN A 95 1.94 5.55 26.47
N TRP A 96 1.10 5.36 27.48
CA TRP A 96 0.45 6.45 28.22
C TRP A 96 1.46 7.17 29.10
N ARG A 97 1.42 8.50 29.13
CA ARG A 97 2.42 9.30 29.86
C ARG A 97 1.81 10.53 30.50
N ARG A 98 2.43 10.99 31.59
CA ARG A 98 2.08 12.25 32.23
C ARG A 98 2.55 13.45 31.37
N PRO A 99 1.81 14.58 31.38
CA PRO A 99 2.28 15.82 30.77
C PRO A 99 3.67 16.21 31.28
N GLY A 100 4.55 16.70 30.39
CA GLY A 100 5.91 17.14 30.71
C GLY A 100 6.98 16.05 30.80
N SER A 101 6.64 14.78 30.64
CA SER A 101 7.60 13.68 30.72
C SER A 101 8.48 13.52 29.46
N PRO A 102 9.79 13.17 29.55
CA PRO A 102 10.71 13.14 28.39
C PRO A 102 10.40 12.02 27.39
N PRO A 103 10.45 12.20 26.06
CA PRO A 103 9.96 11.20 25.08
C PRO A 103 10.43 9.75 25.31
N PRO A 104 9.59 8.74 25.04
CA PRO A 104 10.01 7.33 25.07
C PRO A 104 11.24 7.11 24.18
N LYS A 105 12.24 6.39 24.70
CA LYS A 105 13.34 5.87 23.88
C LYS A 105 13.03 4.43 23.50
N LYS A 106 13.34 4.08 22.26
CA LYS A 106 13.25 2.72 21.75
C LYS A 106 14.66 2.23 21.44
N GLY A 107 15.01 1.04 21.93
CA GLY A 107 16.26 0.34 21.60
C GLY A 107 16.14 -0.44 20.31
#